data_AF-A0A4Q3YK77-F1
#
_entry.id   AF-A0A4Q3YK77-F1
#
_cell.length_a   1.000
_cell.length_b   1.000
_cell.length_c   1.000
_cell.angle_alpha   90.00
_cell.angle_beta   90.00
_cell.angle_gamma   90.00
#
_symmetry.space_group_name_H-M   'P 1'
#
loop_
_entity.id
_entity.type
_entity.pdbx_description
1 polymer ?
#
loop_
_entity_poly.entity_id
_entity_poly.type
_entity_poly.pdbx_seq_one_letter_code
_entity_poly.pdbx_strand_id
1 'polypeptide(L)'
;MSGGNVGDLTLLLAALHMPSHHLQMIAYRMPWFTLIVGAAIIAAMCFLSLPEPARLTLTLVGGLLMLDGSLGLRVLPMMTPFASFPEDWLAIKRKFYFETLGVGRFLAAALGCAAFAVSATTFGDGDWQVWCLVALVVGWGCVWTLAALKAIRDVLAND
;
A
#
# COMPACT_ATOMS: atom_id res chain seq x y z
N MET A 1 -44.03 -36.21 -14.77
CA MET A 1 -44.47 -35.38 -13.62
C MET A 1 -43.29 -35.31 -12.66
N SER A 2 -42.44 -34.29 -12.82
CA SER A 2 -41.18 -34.14 -12.10
C SER A 2 -41.42 -33.18 -10.93
N GLY A 3 -41.41 -33.71 -9.71
CA GLY A 3 -41.43 -32.92 -8.47
C GLY A 3 -40.12 -32.17 -8.33
N GLY A 4 -40.09 -30.91 -8.77
CA GLY A 4 -38.97 -30.01 -8.55
C GLY A 4 -38.88 -29.62 -7.08
N ASN A 5 -37.75 -29.97 -6.46
CA ASN A 5 -37.38 -29.71 -5.07
C ASN A 5 -37.61 -28.25 -4.66
N VAL A 6 -38.64 -28.02 -3.84
CA VAL A 6 -38.82 -26.76 -3.07
C VAL A 6 -37.63 -26.53 -2.10
N GLY A 7 -36.88 -27.58 -1.77
CA GLY A 7 -35.66 -27.52 -0.96
C GLY A 7 -34.47 -26.80 -1.62
N ASP A 8 -34.40 -26.77 -2.96
CA ASP A 8 -33.31 -26.06 -3.65
C ASP A 8 -33.50 -24.54 -3.63
N LEU A 9 -34.75 -24.06 -3.64
CA LEU A 9 -35.03 -22.63 -3.55
C LEU A 9 -34.79 -22.08 -2.14
N THR A 10 -34.99 -22.90 -1.11
CA THR A 10 -34.72 -22.52 0.29
C THR A 10 -33.22 -22.46 0.58
N LEU A 11 -32.43 -23.36 -0.04
CA LEU A 11 -30.96 -23.28 -0.03
C LEU A 11 -30.45 -22.03 -0.75
N LEU A 12 -31.08 -21.64 -1.87
CA LEU A 12 -30.72 -20.43 -2.61
C LEU A 12 -31.09 -19.15 -1.84
N LEU A 13 -32.22 -19.14 -1.14
CA LEU A 13 -32.62 -18.05 -0.24
C LEU A 13 -31.77 -17.98 1.04
N ALA A 14 -31.32 -19.11 1.58
CA ALA A 14 -30.37 -19.15 2.68
C ALA A 14 -28.99 -18.61 2.29
N ALA A 15 -28.55 -18.82 1.04
CA ALA A 15 -27.35 -18.21 0.49
C ALA A 15 -27.49 -16.68 0.30
N LEU A 16 -28.69 -16.17 0.05
CA LEU A 16 -29.00 -14.74 -0.03
C LEU A 16 -29.24 -14.08 1.34
N HIS A 17 -29.45 -14.88 2.39
CA HIS A 17 -29.57 -14.43 3.78
C HIS A 17 -28.29 -14.66 4.59
N MET A 18 -27.14 -14.80 3.91
CA MET A 18 -25.87 -14.79 4.62
C MET A 18 -25.74 -13.46 5.40
N PRO A 19 -25.38 -13.53 6.69
CA PRO A 19 -25.21 -12.35 7.51
C PRO A 19 -24.13 -11.47 6.89
N SER A 20 -24.38 -10.17 6.94
CA SER A 20 -23.57 -9.06 6.40
C SER A 20 -22.10 -9.01 6.85
N HIS A 21 -21.65 -9.98 7.65
CA HIS A 21 -20.24 -10.19 8.00
C HIS A 21 -19.37 -10.62 6.82
N HIS A 22 -19.91 -11.30 5.79
CA HIS A 22 -19.14 -11.57 4.56
C HIS A 22 -19.01 -10.34 3.65
N LEU A 23 -19.87 -9.33 3.82
CA LEU A 23 -19.79 -8.04 3.11
C LEU A 23 -18.84 -7.04 3.81
N GLN A 24 -18.45 -7.28 5.07
CA GLN A 24 -17.39 -6.52 5.73
C GLN A 24 -15.99 -6.81 5.15
N MET A 25 -15.83 -7.87 4.35
CA MET A 25 -14.61 -8.08 3.53
C MET A 25 -14.38 -6.99 2.45
N ILE A 26 -15.31 -6.05 2.25
CA ILE A 26 -15.18 -5.00 1.22
C ILE A 26 -14.31 -3.80 1.68
N ALA A 27 -13.88 -3.72 2.94
CA ALA A 27 -13.03 -2.62 3.44
C ALA A 27 -11.50 -2.90 3.44
N TYR A 28 -11.04 -3.84 2.61
CA TYR A 28 -9.62 -4.16 2.36
C TYR A 28 -8.99 -3.36 1.20
N ARG A 29 -9.61 -2.26 0.76
CA ARG A 29 -9.29 -1.56 -0.50
C ARG A 29 -8.09 -0.60 -0.48
N MET A 30 -7.39 -0.41 0.63
CA MET A 30 -6.53 0.79 0.78
C MET A 30 -5.07 0.67 0.32
N PRO A 31 -4.33 -0.44 0.52
CA PRO A 31 -2.99 -0.55 -0.08
C PRO A 31 -3.06 -0.77 -1.60
N TRP A 32 -4.26 -1.11 -2.12
CA TRP A 32 -4.50 -1.20 -3.56
C TRP A 32 -4.39 0.14 -4.26
N PHE A 33 -4.72 1.25 -3.59
CA PHE A 33 -4.57 2.58 -4.18
C PHE A 33 -3.09 2.86 -4.49
N THR A 34 -2.18 2.63 -3.55
CA THR A 34 -0.74 2.86 -3.77
C THR A 34 -0.18 1.89 -4.83
N LEU A 35 -0.64 0.64 -4.85
CA LEU A 35 -0.32 -0.31 -5.92
C LEU A 35 -0.79 0.14 -7.30
N ILE A 36 -2.06 0.55 -7.43
CA ILE A 36 -2.66 0.97 -8.71
C ILE A 36 -2.02 2.27 -9.19
N VAL A 37 -1.86 3.25 -8.30
CA VAL A 37 -1.22 4.53 -8.63
C VAL A 37 0.24 4.31 -9.03
N GLY A 38 0.97 3.47 -8.28
CA GLY A 38 2.34 3.13 -8.62
C GLY A 38 2.46 2.47 -10.00
N ALA A 39 1.60 1.48 -10.28
CA ALA A 39 1.55 0.83 -11.59
C ALA A 39 1.17 1.81 -12.72
N ALA A 40 0.21 2.71 -12.47
CA ALA A 40 -0.20 3.74 -13.43
C ALA A 40 0.93 4.73 -13.72
N ILE A 41 1.71 5.13 -12.71
CA ILE A 41 2.88 6.01 -12.89
C ILE A 41 3.92 5.31 -13.75
N ILE A 42 4.27 4.05 -13.44
CA ILE A 42 5.25 3.29 -14.23
C ILE A 42 4.77 3.13 -15.68
N ALA A 43 3.51 2.76 -15.88
CA ALA A 43 2.92 2.64 -17.21
C ALA A 43 2.96 3.98 -17.95
N ALA A 44 2.58 5.09 -17.31
CA ALA A 44 2.65 6.42 -17.91
C ALA A 44 4.08 6.81 -18.31
N MET A 45 5.10 6.42 -17.53
CA MET A 45 6.50 6.68 -17.88
C MET A 45 6.94 5.98 -19.15
N CYS A 46 6.29 4.87 -19.55
CA CYS A 46 6.55 4.20 -20.82
C CYS A 46 6.06 5.01 -22.04
N PHE A 47 5.11 5.94 -21.85
CA PHE A 47 4.51 6.72 -22.95
C PHE A 47 4.96 8.18 -22.99
N LEU A 48 5.59 8.68 -21.93
CA LEU A 48 6.02 10.07 -21.83
C LEU A 48 7.48 10.23 -22.27
N SER A 49 7.72 11.13 -23.22
CA SER A 49 9.07 11.56 -23.62
C SER A 49 9.67 12.52 -22.61
N LEU A 50 10.14 11.97 -21.48
CA LEU A 50 10.81 12.74 -20.43
C LEU A 50 12.34 12.60 -20.50
N PRO A 51 13.09 13.63 -20.06
CA PRO A 51 14.52 13.50 -19.79
C PRO A 51 14.80 12.33 -18.84
N GLU A 52 15.90 11.63 -19.05
CA GLU A 52 16.27 10.41 -18.33
C GLU A 52 16.26 10.57 -16.79
N PRO A 53 16.77 11.68 -16.19
CA PRO A 53 16.71 11.87 -14.74
C PRO A 53 15.28 11.97 -14.20
N ALA A 54 14.39 12.64 -14.94
CA ALA A 54 12.99 12.79 -14.57
C ALA A 54 12.24 11.45 -14.69
N ARG A 55 12.52 10.69 -15.75
CA ARG A 55 11.96 9.36 -15.96
C ARG A 55 12.37 8.40 -14.84
N LEU A 56 13.65 8.35 -14.50
CA LEU A 56 14.18 7.47 -13.45
C LEU A 56 13.57 7.81 -12.09
N THR A 57 13.48 9.10 -11.76
CA THR A 57 12.84 9.58 -10.52
C THR A 57 11.37 9.18 -10.45
N LEU A 58 10.59 9.38 -11.51
CA LEU A 58 9.17 9.04 -11.53
C LEU A 58 8.94 7.53 -11.52
N THR A 59 9.80 6.75 -12.19
CA THR A 59 9.80 5.29 -12.07
C THR A 59 10.09 4.85 -10.64
N LEU A 60 11.02 5.50 -9.94
CA LEU A 60 11.30 5.24 -8.54
C LEU A 60 10.08 5.54 -7.65
N VAL A 61 9.42 6.68 -7.84
CA VAL A 61 8.17 7.01 -7.13
C VAL A 61 7.12 5.92 -7.35
N GLY A 62 6.90 5.52 -8.61
CA GLY A 62 5.99 4.44 -8.95
C GLY A 62 6.36 3.12 -8.27
N GLY A 63 7.65 2.76 -8.27
CA GLY A 63 8.17 1.56 -7.61
C GLY A 63 8.00 1.58 -6.10
N LEU A 64 8.28 2.70 -5.43
CA LEU A 64 8.09 2.85 -3.99
C LEU A 64 6.62 2.75 -3.60
N LEU A 65 5.70 3.29 -4.40
CA LEU A 65 4.25 3.16 -4.19
C LEU A 65 3.76 1.73 -4.34
N MET A 66 4.26 1.01 -5.36
CA MET A 66 3.96 -0.41 -5.53
C MET A 66 4.51 -1.24 -4.37
N LEU A 67 5.73 -0.98 -3.93
CA LEU A 67 6.32 -1.63 -2.76
C LEU A 67 5.49 -1.34 -1.51
N ASP A 68 5.09 -0.09 -1.31
CA ASP A 68 4.28 0.33 -0.17
C ASP A 68 2.95 -0.43 -0.08
N GLY A 69 2.22 -0.48 -1.20
CA GLY A 69 0.97 -1.23 -1.25
C GLY A 69 1.19 -2.74 -1.13
N SER A 70 2.29 -3.28 -1.67
CA SER A 70 2.65 -4.70 -1.51
C SER A 70 2.87 -5.07 -0.04
N LEU A 71 3.63 -4.23 0.68
CA LEU A 71 3.89 -4.40 2.11
C LEU A 71 2.59 -4.24 2.92
N GLY A 72 1.74 -3.28 2.55
CA GLY A 72 0.42 -3.08 3.15
C GLY A 72 -0.54 -4.26 2.98
N LEU A 73 -0.53 -4.92 1.81
CA LEU A 73 -1.39 -6.08 1.56
C LEU A 73 -0.88 -7.37 2.21
N ARG A 74 0.45 -7.57 2.27
CA ARG A 74 1.03 -8.86 2.67
C ARG A 74 1.65 -8.84 4.06
N VAL A 75 2.41 -7.81 4.38
CA VAL A 75 3.23 -7.77 5.61
C VAL A 75 2.44 -7.18 6.76
N LEU A 76 1.71 -6.07 6.55
CA LEU A 76 0.95 -5.43 7.63
C LEU A 76 -0.03 -6.38 8.33
N PRO A 77 -0.81 -7.23 7.63
CA PRO A 77 -1.69 -8.19 8.29
C PRO A 77 -0.94 -9.26 9.09
N MET A 78 0.24 -9.68 8.62
CA MET A 78 1.08 -10.65 9.33
C MET A 78 1.71 -10.08 10.61
N MET A 79 1.90 -8.75 10.68
CA MET A 79 2.41 -8.06 11.87
C MET A 79 1.35 -7.86 12.95
N THR A 80 0.07 -8.08 12.64
CA THR A 80 -1.06 -7.89 13.55
C THR A 80 -1.96 -9.13 13.63
N PRO A 81 -1.44 -10.33 13.96
CA PRO A 81 -2.27 -11.53 14.04
C PRO A 81 -3.27 -11.48 15.20
N PHE A 82 -3.07 -10.56 16.15
CA PHE A 82 -3.87 -10.39 17.37
C PHE A 82 -4.93 -9.29 17.28
N ALA A 83 -5.05 -8.58 16.16
CA ALA A 83 -6.15 -7.63 15.94
C ALA A 83 -7.44 -8.45 15.76
N SER A 84 -8.05 -8.81 16.88
CA SER A 84 -9.17 -9.75 16.96
C SER A 84 -10.46 -9.19 16.35
N PHE A 85 -10.55 -7.86 16.19
CA PHE A 85 -11.74 -7.21 15.67
C PHE A 85 -11.45 -6.43 14.37
N PRO A 86 -12.40 -6.44 13.41
CA PRO A 86 -12.30 -5.64 12.18
C PRO A 86 -12.10 -4.14 12.41
N GLU A 87 -12.51 -3.63 13.58
CA GLU A 87 -12.42 -2.23 13.98
C GLU A 87 -10.97 -1.80 14.27
N ASP A 88 -10.22 -2.60 15.04
CA ASP A 88 -8.79 -2.37 15.32
C ASP A 88 -8.00 -2.32 14.01
N TRP A 89 -8.33 -3.22 13.08
CA TRP A 89 -7.70 -3.25 11.77
C TRP A 89 -8.00 -1.98 10.96
N LEU A 90 -9.22 -1.46 11.01
CA LEU A 90 -9.58 -0.19 10.37
C LEU A 90 -8.86 0.99 11.00
N ALA A 91 -8.72 1.02 12.33
CA ALA A 91 -8.00 2.05 13.06
C ALA A 91 -6.50 2.03 12.71
N ILE A 92 -5.85 0.86 12.72
CA ILE A 92 -4.43 0.71 12.35
C ILE A 92 -4.20 1.19 10.93
N LYS A 93 -5.05 0.78 9.97
CA LYS A 93 -4.96 1.22 8.58
C LYS A 93 -5.12 2.73 8.43
N ARG A 94 -6.12 3.33 9.10
CA ARG A 94 -6.35 4.78 9.06
C ARG A 94 -5.13 5.54 9.57
N LYS A 95 -4.61 5.12 10.72
CA LYS A 95 -3.44 5.72 11.36
C LYS A 95 -2.19 5.61 10.51
N PHE A 96 -1.97 4.44 9.90
CA PHE A 96 -0.80 4.18 9.09
C PHE A 96 -0.79 4.90 7.73
N TYR A 97 -1.95 5.06 7.08
CA TYR A 97 -2.03 5.61 5.72
C TYR A 97 -2.52 7.06 5.61
N PHE A 98 -3.43 7.50 6.49
CA PHE A 98 -4.16 8.77 6.30
C PHE A 98 -3.91 9.80 7.39
N GLU A 99 -3.45 9.38 8.56
CA GLU A 99 -3.05 10.31 9.61
C GLU A 99 -1.62 10.79 9.43
N THR A 100 -1.10 11.49 10.45
CA THR A 100 0.22 12.13 10.44
C THR A 100 1.35 11.16 10.08
N LEU A 101 1.24 9.88 10.45
CA LEU A 101 2.24 8.87 10.10
C LEU A 101 2.28 8.60 8.60
N GLY A 102 1.12 8.43 7.97
CA GLY A 102 1.02 8.22 6.52
C GLY A 102 1.53 9.43 5.75
N VAL A 103 1.03 10.62 6.10
CA VAL A 103 1.44 11.88 5.47
C VAL A 103 2.95 12.10 5.61
N GLY A 104 3.51 11.90 6.81
CA GLY A 104 4.95 12.04 7.05
C GLY A 104 5.79 11.07 6.22
N ARG A 105 5.33 9.82 6.06
CA ARG A 105 5.98 8.82 5.20
C ARG A 105 5.97 9.27 3.74
N PHE A 106 4.81 9.63 3.21
CA PHE A 106 4.71 10.11 1.82
C PHE A 106 5.60 11.32 1.55
N LEU A 107 5.65 12.28 2.48
CA LEU A 107 6.53 13.43 2.38
C LEU A 107 8.01 13.03 2.40
N ALA A 108 8.42 12.13 3.28
CA ALA A 108 9.80 11.63 3.33
C ALA A 108 10.21 10.93 2.02
N ALA A 109 9.32 10.10 1.46
CA ALA A 109 9.56 9.48 0.14
C ALA A 109 9.66 10.51 -0.97
N ALA A 110 8.74 11.49 -1.01
CA ALA A 110 8.74 12.54 -2.02
C ALA A 110 10.02 13.40 -1.96
N LEU A 111 10.46 13.77 -0.75
CA LEU A 111 11.70 14.50 -0.53
C LEU A 111 12.93 13.67 -0.92
N GLY A 112 12.96 12.38 -0.59
CA GLY A 112 14.03 11.46 -1.00
C GLY A 112 14.14 11.34 -2.52
N CYS A 113 13.00 11.22 -3.22
CA CYS A 113 12.96 11.17 -4.69
C CYS A 113 13.37 12.51 -5.31
N ALA A 114 12.93 13.64 -4.75
CA ALA A 114 13.33 14.96 -5.22
C ALA A 114 14.83 15.20 -5.03
N ALA A 115 15.39 14.82 -3.88
CA ALA A 115 16.83 14.92 -3.61
C ALA A 115 17.64 14.05 -4.58
N PHE A 116 17.15 12.85 -4.89
CA PHE A 116 17.75 12.00 -5.91
C PHE A 116 17.72 12.65 -7.29
N ALA A 117 16.58 13.22 -7.70
CA ALA A 117 16.45 13.91 -8.99
C ALA A 117 17.45 15.06 -9.14
N VAL A 118 17.55 15.93 -8.12
CA VAL A 118 18.49 17.06 -8.10
C VAL A 118 19.94 16.56 -8.17
N SER A 119 20.26 15.51 -7.42
CA SER A 119 21.59 14.90 -7.45
C SER A 119 21.91 14.32 -8.82
N ALA A 120 20.95 13.62 -9.45
CA ALA A 120 21.12 13.03 -10.78
C ALA A 120 21.38 14.10 -11.84
N THR A 121 20.69 15.24 -11.77
CA THR A 121 20.94 16.38 -12.66
C THR A 121 22.28 17.08 -12.41
N THR A 122 22.84 16.98 -11.20
CA THR A 122 24.07 17.70 -10.81
C THR A 122 25.32 16.88 -11.10
N PHE A 123 25.31 15.59 -10.76
CA PHE A 123 26.48 14.72 -10.85
C PHE A 123 26.50 13.85 -12.12
N GLY A 124 25.40 13.81 -12.89
CA GLY A 124 25.27 13.00 -14.09
C GLY A 124 25.15 11.49 -13.80
N ASP A 125 25.34 10.69 -14.84
CA ASP A 125 25.17 9.23 -14.78
C ASP A 125 26.39 8.51 -14.22
N GLY A 126 26.14 7.50 -13.38
CA GLY A 126 27.20 6.67 -12.79
C GLY A 126 26.68 5.70 -11.73
N ASP A 127 27.56 4.81 -11.28
CA ASP A 127 27.23 3.73 -10.33
C ASP A 127 26.62 4.23 -9.00
N TRP A 128 26.95 5.47 -8.62
CA TRP A 128 26.42 6.11 -7.42
C TRP A 128 24.89 6.22 -7.44
N GLN A 129 24.27 6.36 -8.62
CA GLN A 129 22.81 6.44 -8.76
C GLN A 129 22.16 5.13 -8.29
N VAL A 130 22.73 3.98 -8.65
CA VAL A 130 22.24 2.66 -8.25
C VAL A 130 22.31 2.52 -6.73
N TRP A 131 23.44 2.90 -6.11
CA TRP A 131 23.59 2.87 -4.66
C TRP A 131 22.60 3.79 -3.94
N CYS A 132 22.34 4.99 -4.48
CA CYS A 132 21.32 5.89 -3.94
C CYS A 132 19.91 5.30 -4.06
N LEU A 133 19.57 4.64 -5.18
CA LEU A 133 18.29 3.96 -5.35
C LEU A 133 18.11 2.83 -4.34
N VAL A 134 19.13 1.99 -4.17
CA VAL A 134 19.13 0.91 -3.18
C VAL A 134 18.95 1.48 -1.77
N ALA A 135 19.69 2.54 -1.42
CA ALA A 135 19.58 3.19 -0.11
C ALA A 135 18.18 3.76 0.12
N LEU A 136 17.55 4.37 -0.88
CA LEU A 136 16.17 4.88 -0.79
C LEU A 136 15.15 3.76 -0.61
N VAL A 137 15.28 2.66 -1.34
CA VAL A 137 14.36 1.50 -1.21
C VAL A 137 14.50 0.83 0.16
N VAL A 138 15.73 0.58 0.61
CA VAL A 138 15.99 -0.03 1.93
C VAL A 138 15.53 0.90 3.04
N GLY A 139 15.89 2.19 2.96
CA GLY A 139 15.47 3.21 3.92
C GLY A 139 13.95 3.33 4.00
N TRP A 140 13.27 3.30 2.85
CA TRP A 140 11.81 3.27 2.78
C TRP A 140 11.23 2.06 3.48
N GLY A 141 11.79 0.86 3.26
CA GLY A 141 11.39 -0.36 3.95
C GLY A 141 11.50 -0.23 5.48
N CYS A 142 12.62 0.28 5.99
CA CYS A 142 12.81 0.51 7.42
C CYS A 142 11.79 1.51 7.99
N VAL A 143 11.60 2.65 7.32
CA VAL A 143 10.63 3.67 7.73
C VAL A 143 9.20 3.12 7.70
N TRP A 144 8.87 2.32 6.68
CA TRP A 144 7.59 1.62 6.57
C TRP A 144 7.35 0.72 7.79
N THR A 145 8.32 -0.14 8.13
CA THR A 145 8.20 -1.09 9.25
C THR A 145 8.04 -0.37 10.58
N LEU A 146 8.85 0.67 10.83
CA LEU A 146 8.77 1.45 12.07
C LEU A 146 7.41 2.17 12.20
N ALA A 147 6.93 2.76 11.11
CA ALA A 147 5.62 3.41 11.09
C ALA A 147 4.48 2.40 11.29
N ALA A 148 4.61 1.18 10.74
CA ALA A 148 3.62 0.12 10.91
C ALA A 148 3.55 -0.30 12.37
N LEU A 149 4.70 -0.61 12.99
CA LEU A 149 4.78 -0.96 14.41
C LEU A 149 4.23 0.15 15.31
N LYS A 150 4.53 1.42 14.98
CA LYS A 150 3.99 2.57 15.71
C LYS A 150 2.47 2.68 15.58
N ALA A 151 1.93 2.54 14.37
CA ALA A 151 0.48 2.58 14.16
C ALA A 151 -0.24 1.46 14.93
N ILE A 152 0.32 0.24 14.92
CA ILE A 152 -0.19 -0.91 15.67
C ILE A 152 -0.18 -0.62 17.17
N ARG A 153 0.97 -0.22 17.71
CA ARG A 153 1.13 0.11 19.14
C ARG A 153 0.15 1.19 19.57
N ASP A 154 0.06 2.27 18.80
CA ASP A 154 -0.76 3.42 19.18
C ASP A 154 -2.27 3.20 18.98
N VAL A 155 -2.70 2.09 18.36
CA VAL A 155 -4.11 1.66 18.37
C VAL A 155 -4.34 0.73 19.56
N LEU A 156 -3.56 -0.34 19.67
CA LEU A 156 -3.73 -1.37 20.71
C LEU A 156 -3.45 -0.86 22.14
N ALA A 157 -2.72 0.24 22.31
CA ALA A 157 -2.49 0.84 23.62
C ALA A 157 -3.61 1.79 24.08
N ASN A 158 -4.57 2.12 23.21
CA ASN A 158 -5.72 2.97 23.51
C ASN A 158 -7.03 2.17 23.71
N ASP A 159 -6.95 0.84 23.62
CA ASP A 159 -8.00 -0.11 24.01
C ASP A 159 -7.71 -0.66 25.43
#